data_AF-A0A383VFD6-F1
#
_entry.id   AF-A0A383VFD6-F1
#
_cell.length_a   1.000
_cell.length_b   1.000
_cell.length_c   1.000
_cell.angle_alpha   90.00
_cell.angle_beta   90.00
_cell.angle_gamma   90.00
#
_symmetry.space_group_name_H-M   'P 1'
#
loop_
_entity.id
_entity.type
_entity.pdbx_description
1 polymer ?
#
loop_
_entity_poly.entity_id
_entity_poly.type
_entity_poly.pdbx_seq_one_letter_code
_entity_poly.pdbx_strand_id
1 'polypeptide(L)'
;MALRSSCSRSITRSGVFSTSSSSRRSMQVKAALDPTAAAAVTQQATAFAIVLAAEAAFSRSNVPEADKGRPQVPKVAAGVGGSLAAALLVGQGGAGVIPTAGLVLGFAVAAGMLAYNTQRALDLQYNDGDWPGPKAWPAGMGLISFFALNVFFQALVQDISTTV
;
A
#
# COMPACT_ATOMS: atom_id res chain seq x y z
N MET A 1 60.53 -43.99 -45.16
CA MET A 1 59.36 -44.36 -45.99
C MET A 1 58.39 -43.18 -45.97
N ALA A 2 58.16 -42.61 -47.15
CA ALA A 2 57.10 -41.66 -47.54
C ALA A 2 56.97 -40.28 -46.85
N LEU A 3 57.54 -39.28 -47.53
CA LEU A 3 56.99 -37.92 -47.72
C LEU A 3 55.51 -37.93 -48.14
N ARG A 4 54.76 -36.89 -47.73
CA ARG A 4 53.72 -36.18 -48.52
C ARG A 4 53.24 -34.97 -47.68
N SER A 5 53.60 -33.75 -48.04
CA SER A 5 52.97 -32.92 -49.09
C SER A 5 51.62 -32.34 -48.67
N SER A 6 51.68 -31.08 -48.21
CA SER A 6 50.89 -29.92 -48.65
C SER A 6 49.51 -30.17 -49.28
N CYS A 7 48.47 -29.61 -48.68
CA CYS A 7 47.35 -29.05 -49.42
C CYS A 7 46.83 -27.78 -48.73
N SER A 8 47.27 -26.66 -49.28
CA SER A 8 46.67 -25.34 -49.13
C SER A 8 45.22 -25.37 -49.60
N ARG A 9 44.30 -24.82 -48.81
CA ARG A 9 43.06 -24.22 -49.31
C ARG A 9 42.65 -23.10 -48.37
N SER A 10 42.95 -21.87 -48.79
CA SER A 10 42.27 -20.70 -48.28
C SER A 10 40.79 -20.79 -48.68
N ILE A 11 39.92 -20.71 -47.70
CA ILE A 11 38.51 -20.42 -47.93
C ILE A 11 38.27 -19.06 -47.32
N THR A 12 38.44 -18.05 -48.16
CA THR A 12 37.92 -16.70 -47.96
C THR A 12 36.40 -16.82 -48.02
N ARG A 13 35.76 -17.02 -46.86
CA ARG A 13 34.31 -16.88 -46.74
C ARG A 13 34.04 -15.49 -46.18
N SER A 14 33.78 -14.56 -47.10
CA SER A 14 33.11 -13.29 -46.87
C SER A 14 31.71 -13.57 -46.33
N GLY A 15 31.64 -13.91 -45.05
CA GLY A 15 30.42 -13.90 -44.27
C GLY A 15 30.12 -12.46 -43.90
N VAL A 16 29.15 -11.88 -44.59
CA VAL A 16 28.47 -10.65 -44.21
C VAL A 16 28.20 -10.72 -42.71
N PHE A 17 28.91 -9.91 -41.92
CA PHE A 17 28.56 -9.66 -40.53
C PHE A 17 27.20 -8.98 -40.56
N SER A 18 26.13 -9.78 -40.47
CA SER A 18 24.83 -9.30 -40.09
C SER A 18 25.03 -8.77 -38.66
N THR A 19 25.22 -7.46 -38.56
CA THR A 19 25.04 -6.74 -37.31
C THR A 19 23.57 -6.89 -36.96
N SER A 20 23.23 -8.00 -36.34
CA SER A 20 22.01 -8.09 -35.54
C SER A 20 22.15 -6.97 -34.53
N SER A 21 21.49 -5.85 -34.80
CA SER A 21 21.15 -4.91 -33.76
C SER A 21 20.29 -5.71 -32.79
N SER A 22 20.95 -6.33 -31.82
CA SER A 22 20.35 -6.72 -30.57
C SER A 22 19.88 -5.40 -29.99
N SER A 23 18.69 -4.99 -30.41
CA SER A 23 17.80 -4.15 -29.65
C SER A 23 17.70 -4.87 -28.33
N ARG A 24 18.60 -4.51 -27.40
CA ARG A 24 18.38 -4.71 -26.00
C ARG A 24 17.11 -3.92 -25.77
N ARG A 25 15.97 -4.59 -25.94
CA ARG A 25 14.79 -4.29 -25.15
C ARG A 25 15.32 -4.32 -23.74
N SER A 26 15.73 -3.15 -23.27
CA SER A 26 15.68 -2.81 -21.87
C SER A 26 14.27 -3.18 -21.49
N MET A 27 14.09 -4.42 -21.02
CA MET A 27 12.98 -4.71 -20.15
C MET A 27 13.26 -3.79 -18.99
N GLN A 28 12.66 -2.60 -19.03
CA GLN A 28 12.36 -1.85 -17.84
C GLN A 28 11.52 -2.83 -17.02
N VAL A 29 12.21 -3.62 -16.20
CA VAL A 29 11.61 -4.28 -15.06
C VAL A 29 11.11 -3.09 -14.26
N LYS A 30 9.83 -2.74 -14.45
CA LYS A 30 9.16 -1.82 -13.53
C LYS A 30 9.49 -2.40 -12.17
N ALA A 31 10.12 -1.61 -11.31
CA ALA A 31 10.51 -2.14 -10.03
C ALA A 31 9.26 -2.62 -9.31
N ALA A 32 9.32 -3.86 -8.86
CA ALA A 32 8.26 -4.44 -8.08
C ALA A 32 8.35 -3.87 -6.66
N LEU A 33 7.19 -3.60 -6.07
CA LEU A 33 7.13 -3.36 -4.63
C LEU A 33 7.78 -4.56 -3.93
N ASP A 34 8.70 -4.31 -3.00
CA ASP A 34 9.36 -5.39 -2.28
C ASP A 34 8.32 -6.26 -1.57
N PRO A 35 8.31 -7.59 -1.76
CA PRO A 35 7.31 -8.47 -1.17
C PRO A 35 7.25 -8.39 0.35
N THR A 36 8.36 -8.08 1.03
CA THR A 36 8.34 -7.91 2.50
C THR A 36 7.65 -6.61 2.91
N ALA A 37 7.90 -5.52 2.18
CA ALA A 37 7.18 -4.26 2.35
C ALA A 37 5.67 -4.42 2.06
N ALA A 38 5.32 -5.13 0.97
CA ALA A 38 3.93 -5.43 0.64
C ALA A 38 3.23 -6.22 1.76
N ALA A 39 3.89 -7.24 2.31
CA ALA A 39 3.37 -8.02 3.42
C ALA A 39 3.19 -7.18 4.70
N ALA A 40 4.13 -6.28 5.00
CA ALA A 40 4.02 -5.40 6.17
C ALA A 40 2.86 -4.40 6.04
N VAL A 41 2.72 -3.75 4.87
CA VAL A 41 1.64 -2.79 4.59
C VAL A 41 0.28 -3.48 4.66
N THR A 42 0.16 -4.68 4.09
CA THR A 42 -1.09 -5.45 4.15
C THR A 42 -1.47 -5.86 5.57
N GLN A 43 -0.52 -6.35 6.36
CA GLN A 43 -0.76 -6.67 7.77
C GLN A 43 -1.23 -5.46 8.56
N GLN A 44 -0.58 -4.31 8.39
CA GLN A 44 -0.97 -3.08 9.07
C GLN A 44 -2.33 -2.58 8.61
N ALA A 45 -2.63 -2.65 7.31
CA ALA A 45 -3.94 -2.28 6.77
C ALA A 45 -5.07 -3.16 7.32
N THR A 46 -4.83 -4.47 7.43
CA THR A 46 -5.77 -5.41 8.04
C THR A 46 -5.94 -5.15 9.54
N ALA A 47 -4.85 -4.96 10.28
CA ALA A 47 -4.90 -4.63 11.70
C ALA A 47 -5.67 -3.31 11.94
N PHE A 48 -5.41 -2.29 11.14
CA PHE A 48 -6.12 -1.01 11.18
C PHE A 48 -7.62 -1.20 10.94
N ALA A 49 -8.00 -1.98 9.92
CA ALA A 49 -9.40 -2.26 9.62
C ALA A 49 -10.12 -2.97 10.78
N ILE A 50 -9.47 -3.95 11.41
CA ILE A 50 -10.03 -4.66 12.58
C ILE A 50 -10.22 -3.72 13.76
N VAL A 51 -9.19 -2.92 14.09
CA VAL A 51 -9.24 -1.99 15.22
C VAL A 51 -10.29 -0.90 14.99
N LEU A 52 -10.40 -0.39 13.76
CA LEU A 52 -11.42 0.59 13.38
C LEU A 52 -12.85 0.03 13.52
N ALA A 53 -13.07 -1.23 13.13
CA ALA A 53 -14.36 -1.88 13.32
C ALA A 53 -14.67 -2.11 14.81
N ALA A 54 -13.69 -2.56 15.58
CA ALA A 54 -13.82 -2.80 17.01
C ALA A 54 -14.10 -1.51 17.80
N GLU A 55 -13.35 -0.43 17.54
CA GLU A 55 -13.62 0.87 18.17
C GLU A 55 -15.01 1.38 17.81
N ALA A 56 -15.41 1.30 16.55
CA ALA A 56 -16.73 1.76 16.15
C ALA A 56 -17.85 0.97 16.83
N ALA A 57 -17.70 -0.36 16.97
CA ALA A 57 -18.66 -1.19 17.67
C ALA A 57 -18.72 -0.82 19.16
N PHE A 58 -17.57 -0.68 19.81
CA PHE A 58 -17.46 -0.31 21.22
C PHE A 58 -18.01 1.10 21.49
N SER A 59 -17.59 2.10 20.71
CA SER A 59 -18.05 3.48 20.86
C SER A 59 -19.54 3.62 20.54
N ARG A 60 -20.10 2.81 19.62
CA ARG A 60 -21.53 2.85 19.33
C ARG A 60 -22.41 2.30 20.45
N SER A 61 -21.89 1.37 21.27
CA SER A 61 -22.60 0.83 22.45
C SER A 61 -22.48 1.74 23.67
N ASN A 62 -21.44 2.57 23.76
CA ASN A 62 -21.19 3.44 24.91
C ASN A 62 -21.62 4.91 24.69
N VAL A 63 -21.73 5.37 23.44
CA VAL A 63 -22.12 6.77 23.13
C VAL A 63 -23.62 6.85 22.77
N PRO A 64 -24.39 7.76 23.39
CA PRO A 64 -25.81 7.96 23.10
C PRO A 64 -26.10 8.27 21.63
N GLU A 65 -27.27 7.85 21.15
CA GLU A 65 -27.62 7.99 19.72
C GLU A 65 -27.73 9.44 19.23
N ALA A 66 -28.01 10.37 20.14
CA ALA A 66 -28.17 11.79 19.85
C ALA A 66 -26.82 12.54 19.72
N ASP A 67 -25.71 11.92 20.09
CA ASP A 67 -24.40 12.57 20.04
C ASP A 67 -23.84 12.59 18.61
N LYS A 68 -23.46 13.79 18.14
CA LYS A 68 -22.84 14.00 16.81
C LYS A 68 -21.52 13.27 16.66
N GLY A 69 -20.85 13.00 17.77
CA GLY A 69 -19.60 12.26 17.84
C GLY A 69 -19.71 10.74 17.65
N ARG A 70 -20.92 10.19 17.63
CA ARG A 70 -21.16 8.75 17.53
C ARG A 70 -20.66 8.20 16.18
N PRO A 71 -20.00 7.03 16.15
CA PRO A 71 -19.52 6.45 14.91
C PRO A 71 -20.69 6.11 13.97
N GLN A 72 -20.57 6.58 12.74
CA GLN A 72 -21.54 6.37 11.68
C GLN A 72 -21.17 5.08 10.93
N VAL A 73 -22.02 4.06 11.01
CA VAL A 73 -21.77 2.75 10.40
C VAL A 73 -21.37 2.85 8.93
N PRO A 74 -22.01 3.66 8.07
CA PRO A 74 -21.62 3.73 6.66
C PRO A 74 -20.21 4.27 6.44
N LYS A 75 -19.78 5.27 7.23
CA LYS A 75 -18.45 5.88 7.13
C LYS A 75 -17.36 4.93 7.62
N VAL A 76 -17.60 4.27 8.75
CA VAL A 76 -16.70 3.25 9.30
C VAL A 76 -16.60 2.06 8.35
N ALA A 77 -17.71 1.55 7.84
CA ALA A 77 -17.73 0.43 6.91
C ALA A 77 -16.98 0.75 5.61
N ALA A 78 -17.12 1.97 5.09
CA ALA A 78 -16.33 2.44 3.96
C ALA A 78 -14.83 2.48 4.27
N GLY A 79 -14.45 2.93 5.49
CA GLY A 79 -13.07 2.90 5.95
C GLY A 79 -12.50 1.48 6.04
N VAL A 80 -13.20 0.57 6.73
CA VAL A 80 -12.81 -0.84 6.88
C VAL A 80 -12.73 -1.53 5.52
N GLY A 81 -13.76 -1.42 4.70
CA GLY A 81 -13.80 -2.02 3.37
C GLY A 81 -12.72 -1.45 2.45
N GLY A 82 -12.50 -0.13 2.49
CA GLY A 82 -11.45 0.53 1.73
C GLY A 82 -10.04 0.09 2.15
N SER A 83 -9.78 -0.06 3.45
CA SER A 83 -8.49 -0.56 3.96
C SER A 83 -8.25 -2.02 3.60
N LEU A 84 -9.28 -2.87 3.64
CA LEU A 84 -9.17 -4.27 3.20
C LEU A 84 -9.00 -4.38 1.68
N ALA A 85 -9.72 -3.58 0.90
CA ALA A 85 -9.54 -3.53 -0.55
C ALA A 85 -8.12 -3.06 -0.93
N ALA A 86 -7.60 -2.04 -0.24
CA ALA A 86 -6.22 -1.61 -0.39
C ALA A 86 -5.24 -2.74 -0.04
N ALA A 87 -5.47 -3.46 1.06
CA ALA A 87 -4.64 -4.60 1.44
C ALA A 87 -4.65 -5.71 0.37
N LEU A 88 -5.82 -6.03 -0.21
CA LEU A 88 -5.91 -7.02 -1.27
C LEU A 88 -5.15 -6.58 -2.53
N LEU A 89 -5.29 -5.31 -2.93
CA LEU A 89 -4.60 -4.76 -4.11
C LEU A 89 -3.08 -4.71 -3.93
N VAL A 90 -2.60 -4.29 -2.77
CA VAL A 90 -1.16 -4.29 -2.43
C VAL A 90 -0.63 -5.72 -2.30
N GLY A 91 -1.42 -6.61 -1.71
CA GLY A 91 -1.06 -8.01 -1.49
C GLY A 91 -0.91 -8.85 -2.75
N GLN A 92 -1.46 -8.40 -3.89
CA GLN A 92 -1.18 -9.04 -5.19
C GLN A 92 0.29 -8.88 -5.61
N GLY A 93 1.00 -7.90 -5.03
CA GLY A 93 2.43 -7.69 -5.22
C GLY A 93 2.83 -7.38 -6.66
N GLY A 94 4.14 -7.44 -6.92
CA GLY A 94 4.72 -7.22 -8.24
C GLY A 94 4.85 -5.75 -8.62
N ALA A 95 5.05 -5.52 -9.92
CA ALA A 95 5.23 -4.19 -10.48
C ALA A 95 4.05 -3.80 -11.36
N GLY A 96 3.53 -2.59 -11.22
CA GLY A 96 2.48 -2.08 -12.10
C GLY A 96 1.42 -1.26 -11.38
N VAL A 97 0.37 -0.93 -12.12
CA VAL A 97 -0.67 0.02 -11.68
C VAL A 97 -1.50 -0.53 -10.53
N ILE A 98 -1.63 -1.85 -10.39
CA ILE A 98 -2.49 -2.51 -9.38
C ILE A 98 -1.98 -2.28 -7.94
N PRO A 99 -0.73 -2.63 -7.57
CA PRO A 99 -0.22 -2.37 -6.23
C PRO A 99 -0.14 -0.87 -5.92
N THR A 100 0.28 -0.03 -6.87
CA THR A 100 0.30 1.43 -6.72
C THR A 100 -1.10 1.99 -6.46
N ALA A 101 -2.13 1.53 -7.19
CA ALA A 101 -3.51 1.92 -6.95
C ALA A 101 -3.99 1.48 -5.55
N GLY A 102 -3.57 0.30 -5.08
CA GLY A 102 -3.80 -0.16 -3.71
C GLY A 102 -3.19 0.77 -2.66
N LEU A 103 -1.94 1.23 -2.88
CA LEU A 103 -1.27 2.18 -1.98
C LEU A 103 -1.96 3.55 -1.97
N VAL A 104 -2.35 4.07 -3.14
CA VAL A 104 -3.09 5.34 -3.26
C VAL A 104 -4.46 5.23 -2.57
N LEU A 105 -5.17 4.12 -2.78
CA LEU A 105 -6.45 3.87 -2.12
C LEU A 105 -6.28 3.80 -0.61
N GLY A 106 -5.30 3.03 -0.13
CA GLY A 106 -5.00 2.90 1.30
C GLY A 106 -4.64 4.24 1.94
N PHE A 107 -3.82 5.05 1.25
CA PHE A 107 -3.49 6.41 1.66
C PHE A 107 -4.73 7.31 1.77
N ALA A 108 -5.58 7.32 0.75
CA ALA A 108 -6.79 8.14 0.73
C ALA A 108 -7.78 7.71 1.84
N VAL A 109 -7.94 6.41 2.07
CA VAL A 109 -8.80 5.87 3.12
C VAL A 109 -8.26 6.21 4.50
N ALA A 110 -6.94 6.06 4.74
CA ALA A 110 -6.32 6.42 6.01
C ALA A 110 -6.44 7.93 6.29
N ALA A 111 -6.27 8.78 5.27
CA ALA A 111 -6.46 10.23 5.38
C ALA A 111 -7.93 10.59 5.69
N GLY A 112 -8.88 9.96 5.00
CA GLY A 112 -10.30 10.14 5.25
C GLY A 112 -10.70 9.72 6.66
N MET A 113 -10.18 8.58 7.15
CA MET A 113 -10.44 8.10 8.51
C MET A 113 -9.74 8.94 9.57
N LEU A 114 -8.56 9.49 9.29
CA LEU A 114 -7.89 10.45 10.17
C LEU A 114 -8.75 11.71 10.35
N ALA A 115 -9.20 12.30 9.25
CA ALA A 115 -10.06 13.48 9.28
C ALA A 115 -11.39 13.19 10.02
N TYR A 116 -12.00 12.03 9.73
CA TYR A 116 -13.23 11.60 10.37
C TYR A 116 -13.09 11.40 11.89
N ASN A 117 -12.05 10.69 12.33
CA ASN A 117 -11.82 10.43 13.76
C ASN A 117 -11.42 11.70 14.53
N THR A 118 -10.71 12.61 13.88
CA THR A 118 -10.40 13.94 14.44
C THR A 118 -11.66 14.78 14.60
N GLN A 119 -12.53 14.82 13.58
CA GLN A 119 -13.82 15.52 13.69
C GLN A 119 -14.67 14.94 14.81
N ARG A 120 -14.74 13.61 14.93
CA ARG A 120 -15.41 12.96 16.06
C ARG A 120 -14.82 13.39 17.40
N ALA A 121 -13.50 13.42 17.54
CA ALA A 121 -12.86 13.84 18.79
C ALA A 121 -13.22 15.29 19.19
N LEU A 122 -13.36 16.19 18.20
CA LEU A 122 -13.75 17.59 18.42
C LEU A 122 -15.24 17.72 18.75
N ASP A 123 -16.10 16.96 18.06
CA ASP A 123 -17.56 17.07 18.15
C ASP A 123 -18.15 16.45 19.43
N LEU A 124 -17.48 15.45 20.06
CA LEU A 124 -17.96 14.90 21.33
C LEU A 124 -17.95 15.98 22.42
N GLN A 125 -18.95 15.96 23.31
CA GLN A 125 -18.92 16.80 24.51
C GLN A 125 -17.95 16.22 25.53
N TYR A 126 -17.24 17.10 26.24
CA TYR A 126 -16.33 16.69 27.31
C TYR A 126 -17.12 16.51 28.60
N ASN A 127 -16.96 15.36 29.25
CA ASN A 127 -17.60 15.04 30.52
C ASN A 127 -16.50 14.69 31.54
N ASP A 128 -16.37 15.50 32.59
CA ASP A 128 -15.29 15.39 33.59
C ASP A 128 -15.35 14.09 34.43
N GLY A 129 -16.49 13.40 34.44
CA GLY A 129 -16.69 12.17 35.21
C GLY A 129 -16.27 10.87 34.52
N ASP A 130 -16.03 10.89 33.22
CA ASP A 130 -15.67 9.70 32.45
C ASP A 130 -14.16 9.72 32.15
N TRP A 131 -13.40 8.78 32.74
CA TRP A 131 -11.97 8.61 32.45
C TRP A 131 -11.64 7.16 32.05
N PRO A 132 -10.88 6.93 30.95
CA PRO A 132 -10.45 7.91 29.95
C PRO A 132 -11.64 8.36 29.11
N GLY A 133 -11.90 9.67 29.07
CA GLY A 133 -13.19 10.19 28.62
C GLY A 133 -13.56 9.88 27.18
N PRO A 134 -14.82 10.13 26.78
CA PRO A 134 -15.36 9.71 25.49
C PRO A 134 -14.54 10.16 24.27
N LYS A 135 -13.79 11.27 24.42
CA LYS A 135 -12.90 11.82 23.39
C LYS A 135 -11.60 11.05 23.18
N ALA A 136 -11.14 10.32 24.19
CA ALA A 136 -9.88 9.59 24.13
C ALA A 136 -9.91 8.50 23.05
N TRP A 137 -11.07 7.87 22.83
CA TRP A 137 -11.20 6.81 21.83
C TRP A 137 -11.07 7.30 20.39
N PRO A 138 -11.85 8.29 19.94
CA PRO A 138 -11.67 8.87 18.60
C PRO A 138 -10.30 9.52 18.42
N ALA A 139 -9.73 10.14 19.46
CA ALA A 139 -8.39 10.71 19.40
C ALA A 139 -7.31 9.63 19.21
N GLY A 140 -7.40 8.52 19.96
CA GLY A 140 -6.53 7.36 19.80
C GLY A 140 -6.65 6.75 18.40
N MET A 141 -7.87 6.62 17.88
CA MET A 141 -8.09 6.18 16.50
C MET A 141 -7.56 7.16 15.47
N GLY A 142 -7.61 8.48 15.74
CA GLY A 142 -6.94 9.49 14.92
C GLY A 142 -5.44 9.23 14.84
N LEU A 143 -4.78 8.98 15.97
CA LEU A 143 -3.35 8.67 16.00
C LEU A 143 -3.02 7.38 15.24
N ILE A 144 -3.83 6.33 15.39
CA ILE A 144 -3.64 5.07 14.65
C ILE A 144 -3.83 5.31 13.15
N SER A 145 -4.84 6.08 12.74
CA SER A 145 -5.05 6.47 11.34
C SER A 145 -3.85 7.26 10.78
N PHE A 146 -3.20 8.11 11.60
CA PHE A 146 -1.99 8.83 11.20
C PHE A 146 -0.82 7.89 10.94
N PHE A 147 -0.61 6.87 11.79
CA PHE A 147 0.43 5.87 11.53
C PHE A 147 0.12 4.99 10.31
N ALA A 148 -1.14 4.61 10.11
CA ALA A 148 -1.58 3.92 8.90
C ALA A 148 -1.30 4.75 7.63
N LEU A 149 -1.63 6.04 7.67
CA LEU A 149 -1.35 6.97 6.58
C LEU A 149 0.15 7.07 6.28
N ASN A 150 0.98 7.17 7.32
CA ASN A 150 2.43 7.25 7.17
C ASN A 150 3.02 6.00 6.50
N VAL A 151 2.50 4.81 6.81
CA VAL A 151 3.00 3.58 6.20
C VAL A 151 2.60 3.46 4.74
N PHE A 152 1.37 3.83 4.37
CA PHE A 152 1.01 3.92 2.96
C PHE A 152 1.82 4.98 2.21
N PHE A 153 2.10 6.12 2.84
CA PHE A 153 2.93 7.17 2.25
C PHE A 153 4.38 6.70 2.02
N GLN A 154 5.00 6.06 3.01
CA GLN A 154 6.36 5.54 2.89
C GLN A 154 6.45 4.47 1.80
N ALA A 155 5.50 3.53 1.77
CA ALA A 155 5.44 2.51 0.73
C ALA A 155 5.23 3.10 -0.67
N LEU A 156 4.42 4.15 -0.79
CA LEU A 156 4.18 4.86 -2.05
C LEU A 156 5.43 5.62 -2.51
N VAL A 157 6.16 6.27 -1.62
CA VAL A 157 7.43 6.93 -1.96
C VAL A 157 8.49 5.91 -2.39
N GLN A 158 8.54 4.73 -1.76
CA GLN A 158 9.43 3.63 -2.17
C GLN A 158 9.06 3.10 -3.58
N ASP A 159 7.77 2.89 -3.84
CA ASP A 159 7.26 2.47 -5.16
C ASP A 159 7.63 3.47 -6.27
N ILE A 160 7.46 4.78 -6.01
CA ILE A 160 7.84 5.84 -6.96
C ILE A 160 9.36 5.87 -7.16
N SER A 161 10.14 5.83 -6.08
CA SER A 161 11.60 5.95 -6.14
C SER A 161 12.27 4.79 -6.88
N THR A 162 11.62 3.64 -6.91
CA THR A 162 12.10 2.47 -7.67
C THR A 162 11.62 2.47 -9.12
N THR A 163 10.66 3.34 -9.48
CA THR A 163 10.11 3.46 -10.84
C THR A 163 10.88 4.45 -11.73
N VAL A 164 11.68 5.37 -11.16
CA VAL A 164 12.49 6.38 -11.88
C VAL A 164 13.92 5.90 -12.07
#